data_AF-A0A3D1QA75-F1
#
_entry.id   AF-A0A3D1QA75-F1
#
_cell.length_a   1.000
_cell.length_b   1.000
_cell.length_c   1.000
_cell.angle_alpha   90.00
_cell.angle_beta   90.00
_cell.angle_gamma   90.00
#
_symmetry.space_group_name_H-M   'P 1'
#
loop_
_entity.id
_entity.type
_entity.pdbx_description
1 polymer ?
#
loop_
_entity_poly.entity_id
_entity_poly.type
_entity_poly.pdbx_seq_one_letter_code
_entity_poly.pdbx_strand_id
1 'polypeptide(L)'
;MLNNDQHDDVVKYIQKIEELEKLLEKERRLHLQADQQLEELFDLSSDLFVITDKKGHIKRANANFISVTNYTGGETITEIINNKLHPDDIESTLKAMRRVVRDRKQNLVFRYRNDDGSFSWCSCNIIVSKEEDVVIGVGRNITESKESERRQADIINFLPDATLVI
;
A
#
# COMPACT_ATOMS: atom_id res chain seq x y z
N MET A 1 63.00 -4.38 -17.53
CA MET A 1 62.51 -3.06 -17.99
C MET A 1 61.16 -3.31 -18.63
N LEU A 2 60.06 -2.83 -18.04
CA LEU A 2 58.74 -2.96 -18.64
C LEU A 2 58.73 -2.11 -19.92
N ASN A 3 58.32 -2.71 -21.04
CA ASN A 3 58.24 -2.03 -22.34
C ASN A 3 57.17 -0.92 -22.27
N ASN A 4 57.39 0.21 -22.96
CA ASN A 4 56.48 1.37 -22.96
C ASN A 4 55.00 0.99 -23.22
N ASP A 5 54.75 -0.02 -24.06
CA ASP A 5 53.40 -0.52 -24.36
C ASP A 5 52.68 -1.10 -23.13
N GLN A 6 53.40 -1.77 -22.22
CA GLN A 6 52.80 -2.30 -20.98
C GLN A 6 52.50 -1.19 -19.96
N HIS A 7 53.20 -0.06 -20.03
CA HIS A 7 52.92 1.09 -19.18
C HIS A 7 51.64 1.81 -19.63
N ASP A 8 51.49 2.05 -20.93
CA ASP A 8 50.30 2.68 -21.52
C ASP A 8 49.01 1.87 -21.28
N ASP A 9 49.10 0.54 -21.34
CA ASP A 9 47.97 -0.33 -21.03
C ASP A 9 47.57 -0.22 -19.55
N VAL A 10 48.53 -0.21 -18.63
CA VAL A 10 48.25 -0.04 -17.19
C VAL A 10 47.60 1.31 -16.91
N VAL A 11 48.06 2.40 -17.54
CA VAL A 11 47.43 3.72 -17.38
C VAL A 11 45.99 3.73 -17.91
N LYS A 12 45.71 3.09 -19.05
CA LYS A 12 44.34 2.94 -19.57
C LYS A 12 43.45 2.14 -18.61
N TYR A 13 43.96 1.05 -18.02
CA TYR A 13 43.19 0.27 -17.05
C TYR A 13 42.88 1.06 -15.78
N ILE A 14 43.84 1.83 -15.26
CA ILE A 14 43.63 2.70 -14.08
C ILE A 14 42.54 3.75 -14.38
N GLN A 15 42.64 4.44 -15.51
CA GLN A 15 41.62 5.40 -15.94
C GLN A 15 40.24 4.76 -16.07
N LYS A 16 40.18 3.51 -16.59
CA LYS A 16 38.92 2.79 -16.72
C LYS A 16 38.32 2.42 -15.36
N ILE A 17 39.16 2.01 -14.40
CA ILE A 17 38.71 1.69 -13.03
C ILE A 17 38.15 2.95 -12.37
N GLU A 18 38.83 4.09 -12.45
CA GLU A 18 38.33 5.36 -11.90
C GLU A 18 36.99 5.80 -12.52
N GLU A 19 36.79 5.57 -13.82
CA GLU A 19 35.52 5.84 -14.49
C GLU A 19 34.40 4.91 -13.98
N LEU A 20 34.69 3.62 -13.82
CA LEU A 20 33.74 2.63 -13.31
C LEU A 20 33.35 2.91 -11.85
N GLU A 21 34.29 3.30 -11.01
CA GLU A 21 34.03 3.70 -9.61
C GLU A 21 33.08 4.91 -9.54
N LYS A 22 33.30 5.92 -10.41
CA LYS A 22 32.40 7.08 -10.50
C LYS A 22 31.00 6.70 -10.97
N LEU A 23 30.88 5.77 -11.92
CA LEU A 23 29.58 5.28 -12.40
C LEU A 23 28.84 4.50 -11.30
N LEU A 24 29.55 3.63 -10.57
CA LEU A 24 28.99 2.83 -9.48
C LEU A 24 28.48 3.73 -8.34
N GLU A 25 29.25 4.75 -7.95
CA GLU A 25 28.81 5.70 -6.92
C GLU A 25 27.59 6.50 -7.36
N LYS A 26 27.55 6.89 -8.65
CA LYS A 26 26.37 7.56 -9.22
C LYS A 26 25.14 6.67 -9.21
N GLU A 27 25.28 5.40 -9.59
CA GLU A 27 24.20 4.40 -9.58
C GLU A 27 23.69 4.18 -8.15
N ARG A 28 24.59 3.97 -7.19
CA ARG A 28 24.24 3.83 -5.77
C ARG A 28 23.47 5.03 -5.23
N ARG A 29 23.91 6.24 -5.57
CA ARG A 29 23.21 7.47 -5.17
C ARG A 29 21.81 7.55 -5.78
N LEU A 30 21.66 7.18 -7.06
CA LEU A 30 20.36 7.18 -7.72
C LEU A 30 19.41 6.16 -7.07
N HIS A 31 19.90 4.97 -6.73
CA HIS A 31 19.10 3.98 -6.00
C HIS A 31 18.66 4.51 -4.63
N LEU A 32 19.57 5.07 -3.85
CA LEU A 32 19.23 5.63 -2.54
C LEU A 32 18.20 6.76 -2.64
N GLN A 33 18.33 7.63 -3.64
CA GLN A 33 17.37 8.70 -3.89
C GLN A 33 16.00 8.15 -4.30
N ALA A 34 15.96 7.13 -5.17
CA ALA A 34 14.71 6.49 -5.56
C ALA A 34 14.02 5.83 -4.38
N ASP A 35 14.76 5.11 -3.53
CA ASP A 35 14.22 4.46 -2.34
C ASP A 35 13.64 5.49 -1.35
N GLN A 36 14.35 6.60 -1.12
CA GLN A 36 13.85 7.70 -0.28
C GLN A 36 12.57 8.32 -0.84
N GLN A 37 12.52 8.60 -2.14
CA GLN A 37 11.32 9.14 -2.79
C GLN A 37 10.14 8.17 -2.69
N LEU A 38 10.37 6.86 -2.84
CA LEU A 38 9.34 5.85 -2.69
C LEU A 38 8.83 5.77 -1.24
N GLU A 39 9.71 5.90 -0.24
CA GLU A 39 9.31 5.96 1.18
C GLU A 39 8.44 7.19 1.45
N GLU A 40 8.87 8.36 0.99
CA GLU A 40 8.10 9.61 1.13
C GLU A 40 6.73 9.52 0.48
N LEU A 41 6.63 8.96 -0.74
CA LEU A 41 5.35 8.77 -1.43
C LEU A 41 4.45 7.75 -0.72
N PHE A 42 5.04 6.69 -0.18
CA PHE A 42 4.33 5.67 0.59
C PHE A 42 3.68 6.27 1.85
N ASP A 43 4.41 7.12 2.58
CA ASP A 43 3.93 7.78 3.79
C ASP A 43 3.03 9.01 3.54
N LEU A 44 3.22 9.73 2.43
CA LEU A 44 2.37 10.85 2.06
C LEU A 44 0.95 10.42 1.63
N SER A 45 0.79 9.18 1.21
CA SER A 45 -0.49 8.68 0.71
C SER A 45 -1.60 8.68 1.78
N SER A 46 -2.77 9.17 1.38
CA SER A 46 -4.02 9.08 2.16
C SER A 46 -4.69 7.71 2.08
N ASP A 47 -4.24 6.82 1.19
CA ASP A 47 -4.63 5.41 1.22
C ASP A 47 -3.86 4.68 2.34
N LEU A 48 -4.47 3.64 2.89
CA LEU A 48 -3.93 2.76 3.92
C LEU A 48 -3.09 1.68 3.24
N PHE A 49 -1.77 1.72 3.44
CA PHE A 49 -0.86 0.71 2.90
C PHE A 49 -0.36 -0.21 4.00
N VAL A 50 -0.42 -1.52 3.74
CA VAL A 50 0.18 -2.53 4.61
C VAL A 50 0.77 -3.67 3.79
N ILE A 51 1.94 -4.14 4.22
CA ILE A 51 2.63 -5.30 3.67
C ILE A 51 2.81 -6.29 4.81
N THR A 52 2.38 -7.53 4.59
CA THR A 52 2.50 -8.61 5.57
C THR A 52 3.20 -9.81 4.99
N ASP A 53 3.76 -10.66 5.85
CA ASP A 53 4.05 -12.03 5.44
C ASP A 53 2.74 -12.86 5.31
N LYS A 54 2.86 -14.10 4.84
CA LYS A 54 1.72 -15.03 4.71
C LYS A 54 1.08 -15.44 6.04
N LYS A 55 1.76 -15.23 7.17
CA LYS A 55 1.23 -15.50 8.51
C LYS A 55 0.48 -14.28 9.07
N GLY A 56 0.52 -13.15 8.36
CA GLY A 56 -0.15 -11.91 8.74
C GLY A 56 0.68 -11.01 9.65
N HIS A 57 1.98 -11.27 9.83
CA HIS A 57 2.85 -10.32 10.52
C HIS A 57 3.13 -9.13 9.61
N ILE A 58 2.90 -7.93 10.12
CA ILE A 58 3.14 -6.71 9.39
C ILE A 58 4.65 -6.53 9.25
N LYS A 59 5.09 -6.41 7.99
CA LYS A 59 6.47 -6.12 7.61
C LYS A 59 6.67 -4.62 7.41
N ARG A 60 5.65 -3.96 6.88
CA ARG A 60 5.65 -2.51 6.64
C ARG A 60 4.22 -2.00 6.61
N ALA A 61 4.03 -0.78 7.08
CA ALA A 61 2.76 -0.06 7.00
C ALA A 61 3.09 1.43 6.86
N ASN A 62 2.28 2.18 6.10
CA ASN A 62 2.51 3.61 5.96
C ASN A 62 2.01 4.40 7.17
N ALA A 63 2.45 5.65 7.28
CA ALA A 63 2.05 6.55 8.36
C ALA A 63 0.52 6.63 8.55
N ASN A 64 -0.24 6.69 7.45
CA ASN A 64 -1.69 6.75 7.52
C ASN A 64 -2.34 5.44 8.02
N PHE A 65 -1.85 4.27 7.62
CA PHE A 65 -2.28 3.00 8.19
C PHE A 65 -2.05 2.97 9.70
N ILE A 66 -0.84 3.32 10.14
CA ILE A 66 -0.47 3.36 11.56
C ILE A 66 -1.40 4.29 12.33
N SER A 67 -1.62 5.50 11.82
CA SER A 67 -2.50 6.50 12.45
C SER A 67 -3.94 6.03 12.56
N VAL A 68 -4.47 5.36 11.53
CA VAL A 68 -5.86 4.90 11.54
C VAL A 68 -6.05 3.67 12.40
N THR A 69 -5.09 2.74 12.40
CA THR A 69 -5.21 1.47 13.12
C THR A 69 -4.66 1.51 14.55
N ASN A 70 -3.90 2.56 14.91
CA ASN A 70 -3.09 2.64 16.13
C ASN A 70 -2.12 1.45 16.24
N TYR A 71 -1.51 1.06 15.12
CA TYR A 71 -0.55 -0.06 15.09
C TYR A 71 0.73 0.34 15.84
N THR A 72 1.10 -0.41 16.88
CA THR A 72 2.27 -0.07 17.71
C THR A 72 3.47 -0.98 17.49
N GLY A 73 3.30 -2.08 16.76
CA GLY A 73 4.34 -3.06 16.50
C GLY A 73 4.11 -4.34 17.27
N GLY A 74 4.29 -5.48 16.60
CA GLY A 74 4.10 -6.81 17.17
C GLY A 74 2.70 -7.40 16.97
N GLU A 75 1.68 -6.57 16.70
CA GLU A 75 0.36 -7.07 16.31
C GLU A 75 0.37 -7.66 14.89
N THR A 76 -0.47 -8.66 14.68
CA THR A 76 -0.78 -9.22 13.36
C THR A 76 -1.92 -8.46 12.71
N ILE A 77 -1.99 -8.52 11.38
CA ILE A 77 -3.11 -7.93 10.63
C ILE A 77 -4.47 -8.52 11.04
N THR A 78 -4.49 -9.79 11.47
CA THR A 78 -5.70 -10.47 11.96
C THR A 78 -6.19 -9.85 13.27
N GLU A 79 -5.28 -9.49 14.18
CA GLU A 79 -5.61 -8.80 15.42
C GLU A 79 -6.14 -7.40 15.15
N ILE A 80 -5.49 -6.66 14.24
CA ILE A 80 -6.00 -5.36 13.79
C ILE A 80 -7.41 -5.51 13.20
N ILE A 81 -7.65 -6.52 12.38
CA ILE A 81 -8.97 -6.79 11.80
C ILE A 81 -10.03 -6.98 12.89
N ASN A 82 -9.76 -7.87 13.85
CA ASN A 82 -10.71 -8.14 14.93
C ASN A 82 -10.97 -6.91 15.81
N ASN A 83 -9.98 -6.03 15.95
CA ASN A 83 -10.07 -4.85 16.81
C ASN A 83 -10.59 -3.60 16.10
N LYS A 84 -10.43 -3.45 14.79
CA LYS A 84 -10.79 -2.22 14.08
C LYS A 84 -11.96 -2.37 13.12
N LEU A 85 -12.29 -3.55 12.65
CA LEU A 85 -13.43 -3.71 11.73
C LEU A 85 -14.75 -3.74 12.49
N HIS A 86 -15.82 -3.32 11.81
CA HIS A 86 -17.18 -3.53 12.29
C HIS A 86 -17.45 -5.03 12.47
N PRO A 87 -18.12 -5.48 13.55
CA PRO A 87 -18.33 -6.91 13.83
C PRO A 87 -18.87 -7.73 12.65
N ASP A 88 -19.86 -7.19 11.94
CA ASP A 88 -20.46 -7.83 10.76
C ASP A 88 -19.48 -8.08 9.60
N ASP A 89 -18.40 -7.28 9.52
CA ASP A 89 -17.47 -7.30 8.40
C ASP A 89 -16.21 -8.14 8.68
N ILE A 90 -16.01 -8.58 9.94
CA ILE A 90 -14.82 -9.36 10.36
C ILE A 90 -14.77 -10.71 9.64
N GLU A 91 -15.86 -11.49 9.71
CA GLU A 91 -15.85 -12.85 9.19
C GLU A 91 -15.67 -12.88 7.65
N SER A 92 -16.32 -11.96 6.94
CA SER A 92 -16.21 -11.86 5.48
C SER A 92 -14.80 -11.45 5.07
N THR A 93 -14.19 -10.50 5.79
CA THR A 93 -12.80 -10.05 5.56
C THR A 93 -11.78 -11.17 5.80
N LEU A 94 -11.89 -11.89 6.92
CA LEU A 94 -10.99 -13.02 7.20
C LEU A 94 -11.15 -14.18 6.21
N LYS A 95 -12.36 -14.40 5.68
CA LYS A 95 -12.59 -15.36 4.59
C LYS A 95 -11.91 -14.92 3.30
N ALA A 96 -12.03 -13.63 2.94
CA ALA A 96 -11.37 -13.08 1.76
C ALA A 96 -9.84 -13.16 1.87
N MET A 97 -9.27 -12.81 3.04
CA MET A 97 -7.84 -12.98 3.30
C MET A 97 -7.35 -14.41 3.10
N ARG A 98 -8.11 -15.42 3.57
CA ARG A 98 -7.75 -16.83 3.33
C ARG A 98 -7.82 -17.19 1.84
N ARG A 99 -8.77 -16.62 1.09
CA ARG A 99 -8.89 -16.84 -0.36
C ARG A 99 -7.76 -16.19 -1.15
N VAL A 100 -7.19 -15.08 -0.68
CA VAL A 100 -6.12 -14.36 -1.40
C VAL A 100 -4.88 -15.24 -1.63
N VAL A 101 -4.60 -16.19 -0.73
CA VAL A 101 -3.48 -17.13 -0.88
C VAL A 101 -3.61 -17.96 -2.16
N ARG A 102 -4.85 -18.37 -2.50
CA ARG A 102 -5.15 -19.14 -3.71
C ARG A 102 -5.41 -18.24 -4.91
N ASP A 103 -6.25 -17.24 -4.74
CA ASP A 103 -6.77 -16.42 -5.85
C ASP A 103 -5.79 -15.30 -6.24
N ARG A 104 -4.72 -15.11 -5.44
CA ARG A 104 -3.62 -14.13 -5.57
C ARG A 104 -4.04 -12.66 -5.53
N LYS A 105 -5.33 -12.37 -5.68
CA LYS A 105 -5.94 -11.05 -5.54
C LYS A 105 -7.34 -11.16 -4.93
N GLN A 106 -7.73 -10.18 -4.14
CA GLN A 106 -9.08 -10.02 -3.61
C GLN A 106 -9.40 -8.54 -3.48
N ASN A 107 -10.66 -8.19 -3.75
CA ASN A 107 -11.19 -6.85 -3.51
C ASN A 107 -12.35 -6.98 -2.53
N LEU A 108 -12.41 -6.09 -1.56
CA LEU A 108 -13.40 -6.15 -0.48
C LEU A 108 -13.73 -4.76 0.02
N VAL A 109 -14.92 -4.63 0.60
CA VAL A 109 -15.40 -3.39 1.20
C VAL A 109 -15.84 -3.71 2.62
N PHE A 110 -15.33 -2.97 3.60
CA PHE A 110 -15.68 -3.13 5.01
C PHE A 110 -15.75 -1.78 5.70
N ARG A 111 -16.34 -1.77 6.90
CA ARG A 111 -16.32 -0.63 7.80
C ARG A 111 -15.21 -0.80 8.83
N TYR A 112 -14.48 0.27 9.11
CA TYR A 112 -13.51 0.33 10.20
C TYR A 112 -13.89 1.43 11.19
N ARG A 113 -13.53 1.20 12.45
CA ARG A 113 -13.83 2.06 13.59
C ARG A 113 -12.78 3.16 13.71
N ASN A 114 -13.27 4.40 13.67
CA ASN A 114 -12.51 5.60 13.98
C ASN A 114 -12.32 5.73 15.50
N ASP A 115 -11.43 6.62 15.94
CA ASP A 115 -11.11 6.77 17.37
C ASP A 115 -12.27 7.39 18.18
N ASP A 116 -13.17 8.12 17.53
CA ASP A 116 -14.41 8.63 18.12
C ASP A 116 -15.53 7.58 18.24
N GLY A 117 -15.27 6.35 17.78
CA GLY A 117 -16.24 5.24 17.78
C GLY A 117 -17.17 5.19 16.57
N SER A 118 -17.12 6.18 15.68
CA SER A 118 -17.85 6.15 14.40
C SER A 118 -17.22 5.14 13.42
N PHE A 119 -17.95 4.83 12.35
CA PHE A 119 -17.49 3.91 11.32
C PHE A 119 -17.30 4.59 9.97
N SER A 120 -16.16 4.32 9.34
CA SER A 120 -15.82 4.74 7.99
C SER A 120 -15.80 3.53 7.04
N TRP A 121 -16.18 3.74 5.79
CA TRP A 121 -16.10 2.71 4.74
C TRP A 121 -14.71 2.68 4.11
N CYS A 122 -14.18 1.48 3.92
CA CYS A 122 -12.92 1.23 3.23
C CYS A 122 -13.13 0.26 2.06
N SER A 123 -12.65 0.62 0.88
CA SER A 123 -12.45 -0.30 -0.24
C SER A 123 -11.00 -0.77 -0.23
N CYS A 124 -10.79 -2.06 -0.06
CA CYS A 124 -9.46 -2.64 0.07
C CYS A 124 -9.19 -3.61 -1.09
N ASN A 125 -8.03 -3.44 -1.72
CA ASN A 125 -7.47 -4.38 -2.68
C ASN A 125 -6.31 -5.10 -2.02
N ILE A 126 -6.28 -6.43 -2.12
CA ILE A 126 -5.22 -7.27 -1.57
C ILE A 126 -4.61 -8.08 -2.71
N ILE A 127 -3.28 -8.11 -2.80
CA ILE A 127 -2.53 -8.93 -3.76
C ILE A 127 -1.44 -9.74 -3.05
N VAL A 128 -1.06 -10.87 -3.64
CA VAL A 128 0.11 -11.66 -3.21
C VAL A 128 1.22 -11.51 -4.24
N SER A 129 2.30 -10.84 -3.85
CA SER A 129 3.49 -10.68 -4.69
C SER A 129 4.11 -12.04 -5.04
N LYS A 130 4.50 -12.23 -6.30
CA LYS A 130 5.12 -13.48 -6.77
C LYS A 130 6.61 -13.54 -6.45
N GLU A 131 7.27 -12.39 -6.45
CA GLU A 131 8.73 -12.30 -6.31
C GLU A 131 9.14 -12.33 -4.83
N GLU A 132 8.42 -11.59 -4.00
CA GLU A 132 8.81 -11.35 -2.59
C GLU A 132 8.04 -12.21 -1.57
N ASP A 133 7.10 -13.06 -2.04
CA ASP A 133 6.24 -13.91 -1.22
C ASP A 133 5.44 -13.21 -0.09
N VAL A 134 5.21 -11.90 -0.26
CA VAL A 134 4.44 -11.04 0.66
C VAL A 134 3.01 -10.81 0.20
N VAL A 135 2.16 -10.40 1.14
CA VAL A 135 0.80 -9.92 0.90
C VAL A 135 0.78 -8.40 1.02
N ILE A 136 0.21 -7.71 0.03
CA ILE A 136 0.11 -6.26 -0.01
C ILE A 136 -1.37 -5.89 0.01
N GLY A 137 -1.76 -5.04 0.96
CA GLY A 137 -3.10 -4.47 1.09
C GLY A 137 -3.07 -2.95 0.87
N VAL A 138 -3.99 -2.46 0.04
CA VAL A 138 -4.22 -1.03 -0.18
C VAL A 138 -5.68 -0.73 0.07
N GLY A 139 -5.95 0.01 1.14
CA GLY A 139 -7.28 0.44 1.55
C GLY A 139 -7.54 1.91 1.26
N ARG A 140 -8.63 2.22 0.57
CA ARG A 140 -9.08 3.58 0.32
C ARG A 140 -10.33 3.89 1.13
N ASN A 141 -10.34 5.00 1.85
CA ASN A 141 -11.56 5.50 2.47
C ASN A 141 -12.55 5.93 1.37
N ILE A 142 -13.76 5.38 1.41
CA ILE A 142 -14.84 5.67 0.45
C ILE A 142 -16.10 6.20 1.14
N THR A 143 -16.01 6.65 2.39
CA THR A 143 -17.14 7.16 3.19
C THR A 143 -17.82 8.32 2.47
N GLU A 144 -17.06 9.32 2.02
CA GLU A 144 -17.61 10.49 1.33
C GLU A 144 -18.35 10.11 0.04
N SER A 145 -17.79 9.16 -0.74
CA SER A 145 -18.45 8.64 -1.94
C SER A 145 -19.79 7.99 -1.59
N LYS A 146 -19.82 7.15 -0.54
CA LYS A 146 -21.03 6.46 -0.08
C LYS A 146 -22.10 7.43 0.44
N GLU A 147 -21.69 8.47 1.15
CA GLU A 147 -22.59 9.50 1.65
C GLU A 147 -23.15 10.37 0.52
N SER A 148 -22.34 10.68 -0.49
CA SER A 148 -22.79 11.39 -1.69
C SER A 148 -23.81 10.57 -2.48
N GLU A 149 -23.52 9.29 -2.73
CA GLU A 149 -24.44 8.35 -3.39
C GLU A 149 -25.78 8.26 -2.65
N ARG A 150 -25.73 8.14 -1.31
CA ARG A 150 -26.94 8.06 -0.48
C ARG A 150 -27.76 9.35 -0.53
N ARG A 151 -27.12 10.52 -0.41
CA ARG A 151 -27.81 11.81 -0.52
C ARG A 151 -28.49 11.99 -1.87
N GLN A 152 -27.85 11.57 -2.96
CA GLN A 152 -28.46 11.62 -4.29
C GLN A 152 -29.67 10.69 -4.39
N ALA A 153 -29.56 9.45 -3.88
CA ALA A 153 -30.67 8.51 -3.87
C ALA A 153 -31.86 9.03 -3.03
N ASP A 154 -31.59 9.64 -1.88
CA ASP A 154 -32.62 10.24 -1.03
C ASP A 154 -33.33 11.41 -1.73
N ILE A 155 -32.61 12.28 -2.45
CA ILE A 155 -33.20 13.37 -3.24
C ILE A 155 -34.13 12.83 -4.35
N ILE A 156 -33.69 11.79 -5.07
CA ILE A 156 -34.52 11.17 -6.12
C ILE A 156 -35.79 10.57 -5.52
N ASN A 157 -35.70 9.92 -4.36
CA ASN A 157 -36.86 9.33 -3.68
C ASN A 157 -37.82 10.39 -3.09
N PHE A 158 -37.34 11.61 -2.79
CA PHE A 158 -38.14 12.71 -2.24
C PHE A 158 -38.81 13.60 -3.30
N LEU A 159 -38.57 13.36 -4.59
CA LEU A 159 -39.35 13.94 -5.68
C LEU A 159 -40.46 12.95 -6.05
N PRO A 160 -41.68 13.03 -5.47
CA PRO A 160 -42.81 12.30 -6.02
C PRO A 160 -43.02 12.80 -7.44
N ASP A 161 -43.18 11.89 -8.39
CA ASP A 161 -43.41 12.17 -9.82
C ASP A 161 -44.19 13.46 -10.03
N ALA A 162 -43.49 14.55 -10.35
CA ALA A 162 -44.09 15.68 -11.01
C ALA A 162 -44.38 15.21 -12.43
N THR A 163 -45.45 14.42 -12.55
CA THR A 163 -46.06 14.08 -13.82
C THR A 163 -46.47 15.40 -14.43
N LEU A 164 -45.68 15.85 -15.40
CA LEU A 164 -45.95 16.99 -16.24
C LEU A 164 -47.25 16.68 -16.99
N VAL A 165 -48.37 17.17 -16.47
CA VAL A 165 -49.62 17.23 -17.23
C VAL A 165 -49.44 18.40 -18.20
N ILE A 166 -48.99 18.08 -19.42
CA ILE A 166 -49.24 18.93 -20.59
C ILE A 166 -50.58 18.49 -21.19
#